data_AF-A0AAX2CIE2-F1
#
_entry.id   AF-A0AAX2CIE2-F1
#
_cell.length_a   1.000
_cell.length_b   1.000
_cell.length_c   1.000
_cell.angle_alpha   90.00
_cell.angle_beta   90.00
_cell.angle_gamma   90.00
#
_symmetry.space_group_name_H-M   'P 1'
#
loop_
_entity.id
_entity.type
_entity.pdbx_description
1 polymer ?
#
loop_
_entity_poly.entity_id
_entity_poly.type
_entity_poly.pdbx_seq_one_letter_code
_entity_poly.pdbx_strand_id
1 'polypeptide(L)'
;MDDIKCFTIEGKKNILFRQEGNQYVFFDPIALEYYVTNYIGAEILYYISKGKNFKFIVDKISEEYDITEDMGKETTKEFLLDFPLLSIISSNLIESDIYKEISA
;
A
#
# COMPACT_ATOMS: atom_id res chain seq x y z
N MET A 1 7.02 12.70 1.68
CA MET A 1 6.81 11.54 2.58
C MET A 1 7.39 11.64 4.02
N ASP A 2 8.15 12.69 4.39
CA ASP A 2 8.94 12.76 5.65
C ASP A 2 8.16 12.72 6.98
N ASP A 3 6.82 12.82 6.95
CA ASP A 3 5.99 12.90 8.14
C ASP A 3 5.33 11.57 8.57
N ILE A 4 5.33 10.53 7.73
CA ILE A 4 4.57 9.29 7.99
C ILE A 4 5.45 8.29 8.76
N LYS A 5 5.72 8.51 10.04
CA LYS A 5 6.57 7.56 10.80
C LYS A 5 5.89 6.22 11.08
N CYS A 6 4.57 6.19 11.08
CA CYS A 6 3.79 5.02 11.49
C CYS A 6 2.34 5.14 11.00
N PHE A 7 1.74 4.04 10.53
CA PHE A 7 0.32 3.96 10.22
C PHE A 7 -0.21 2.53 10.39
N THR A 8 -1.53 2.38 10.43
CA THR A 8 -2.19 1.08 10.58
C THR A 8 -3.24 0.90 9.50
N ILE A 9 -3.30 -0.28 8.90
CA ILE A 9 -4.45 -0.70 8.10
C ILE A 9 -5.27 -1.66 8.94
N GLU A 10 -6.53 -1.30 9.16
CA GLU A 10 -7.53 -2.16 9.79
C GLU A 10 -8.16 -3.06 8.72
N GLY A 11 -8.03 -4.37 8.88
CA GLY A 11 -8.60 -5.38 7.98
C GLY A 11 -9.07 -6.60 8.76
N LYS A 12 -8.92 -7.81 8.20
CA LYS A 12 -9.18 -9.07 8.96
C LYS A 12 -8.33 -9.16 10.23
N LYS A 13 -7.15 -8.55 10.18
CA LYS A 13 -6.23 -8.28 11.28
C LYS A 13 -5.68 -6.87 11.06
N ASN A 14 -5.22 -6.23 12.13
CA ASN A 14 -4.58 -4.93 12.03
C ASN A 14 -3.11 -5.12 11.64
N ILE A 15 -2.65 -4.38 10.63
CA ILE A 15 -1.25 -4.37 10.21
C ILE A 15 -0.67 -3.02 10.56
N LEU A 16 0.35 -3.00 11.43
CA LEU A 16 1.11 -1.82 11.79
C LEU A 16 2.32 -1.69 10.87
N PHE A 17 2.43 -0.55 10.19
CA PHE A 17 3.59 -0.17 9.40
C PHE A 17 4.36 0.89 10.16
N ARG A 18 5.66 0.68 10.36
CA ARG A 18 6.54 1.62 11.03
C ARG A 18 7.78 1.87 10.20
N GLN A 19 8.16 3.13 10.06
CA GLN A 19 9.41 3.51 9.43
C GLN A 19 10.60 3.13 10.33
N GLU A 20 11.54 2.38 9.79
CA GLU A 20 12.81 2.03 10.42
C GLU A 20 13.93 2.34 9.40
N GLY A 21 14.65 3.44 9.61
CA GLY A 21 15.66 3.92 8.66
C GLY A 21 15.03 4.35 7.33
N ASN A 22 15.41 3.70 6.23
CA ASN A 22 14.97 4.00 4.87
C ASN A 22 13.85 3.05 4.36
N GLN A 23 13.22 2.29 5.25
CA GLN A 23 12.22 1.29 4.92
C GLN A 23 11.08 1.30 5.93
N TYR A 24 9.98 0.63 5.60
CA TYR A 24 8.88 0.37 6.52
C TYR A 24 8.81 -1.11 6.85
N VAL A 25 8.75 -1.42 8.13
CA VAL A 25 8.63 -2.78 8.66
C VAL A 25 7.19 -3.04 9.09
N PHE A 26 6.70 -4.24 8.82
CA PHE A 26 5.39 -4.72 9.27
C PHE A 26 5.45 -6.23 9.57
N PHE A 27 4.53 -6.70 10.41
CA PHE A 27 4.48 -8.09 10.87
C PHE A 27 3.27 -8.80 10.26
N ASP A 28 3.49 -9.99 9.74
CA ASP A 28 2.40 -10.90 9.35
C ASP A 28 1.92 -11.70 10.57
N PRO A 29 0.68 -11.45 11.05
CA PRO A 29 0.13 -12.17 12.20
C PRO A 29 -0.29 -13.63 11.88
N ILE A 30 -0.23 -14.06 10.62
CA ILE A 30 -0.57 -15.41 10.16
C ILE A 30 0.71 -16.23 9.99
N ALA A 31 1.66 -15.77 9.16
CA ALA A 31 2.92 -16.47 8.92
C ALA A 31 3.95 -16.30 10.06
N LEU A 32 3.74 -15.32 10.95
CA LEU A 32 4.62 -14.99 12.08
C LEU A 32 6.01 -14.50 11.67
N GLU A 33 6.08 -13.70 10.60
CA GLU A 33 7.34 -13.14 10.08
C GLU A 33 7.24 -11.64 9.81
N TYR A 34 8.41 -11.00 9.72
CA TYR A 34 8.53 -9.58 9.39
C TYR A 34 8.79 -9.40 7.91
N TYR A 35 8.11 -8.42 7.35
CA TYR A 35 8.30 -7.95 5.99
C TYR A 35 8.75 -6.50 6.00
N VAL A 36 9.36 -6.09 4.88
CA VAL A 36 9.76 -4.71 4.65
C VAL A 36 9.22 -4.22 3.32
N THR A 37 8.93 -2.93 3.24
CA THR A 37 8.62 -2.25 1.99
C THR A 37 9.40 -0.93 1.90
N ASN A 38 9.61 -0.47 0.67
CA ASN A 38 10.23 0.82 0.41
C ASN A 38 9.21 1.97 0.61
N TYR A 39 9.66 3.20 0.38
CA TYR A 39 8.81 4.39 0.51
C TYR A 39 7.59 4.35 -0.41
N ILE A 40 7.74 4.02 -1.70
CA ILE A 40 6.62 3.97 -2.65
C ILE A 40 5.54 2.98 -2.17
N GLY A 41 5.95 1.77 -1.80
CA GLY A 41 5.02 0.75 -1.31
C GLY A 41 4.34 1.13 -0.01
N ALA A 42 5.07 1.77 0.92
CA ALA A 42 4.49 2.31 2.14
C ALA A 42 3.48 3.43 1.87
N GLU A 43 3.70 4.27 0.85
CA GLU A 43 2.79 5.36 0.51
C GLU A 43 1.49 4.85 -0.10
N ILE A 44 1.58 3.87 -1.00
CA ILE A 44 0.42 3.15 -1.54
C ILE A 44 -0.43 2.59 -0.40
N LEU A 45 0.20 1.87 0.53
CA LEU A 45 -0.48 1.27 1.69
C LEU A 45 -1.04 2.33 2.65
N TYR A 46 -0.34 3.45 2.81
CA TYR A 46 -0.83 4.57 3.60
C TYR A 46 -2.11 5.15 3.00
N TYR A 47 -2.17 5.37 1.69
CA TYR A 47 -3.39 5.85 1.05
C TYR A 47 -4.54 4.86 1.14
N ILE A 48 -4.27 3.55 1.06
CA ILE A 48 -5.25 2.50 1.35
C ILE A 48 -5.75 2.61 2.80
N SER A 49 -4.86 2.86 3.77
CA SER A 49 -5.25 3.08 5.18
C SER A 49 -6.18 4.28 5.37
N LYS A 50 -6.17 5.23 4.42
CA LYS A 50 -7.02 6.42 4.40
C LYS A 50 -8.27 6.27 3.54
N GLY A 51 -8.56 5.06 3.03
CA GLY A 51 -9.72 4.78 2.18
C GLY A 51 -9.69 5.53 0.86
N LYS A 52 -8.50 5.75 0.29
CA LYS A 52 -8.35 6.41 -1.02
C LYS A 52 -8.50 5.41 -2.14
N ASN A 53 -9.16 5.84 -3.22
CA ASN A 53 -9.39 5.01 -4.40
C ASN A 53 -8.13 4.87 -5.27
N PHE A 54 -8.15 3.92 -6.20
CA PHE A 54 -7.01 3.60 -7.06
C PHE A 54 -6.52 4.83 -7.86
N LYS A 55 -7.44 5.61 -8.45
CA LYS A 55 -7.07 6.80 -9.21
C LYS A 55 -6.31 7.81 -8.36
N PHE A 56 -6.79 8.09 -7.15
CA PHE A 56 -6.11 9.01 -6.23
C PHE A 56 -4.69 8.54 -5.91
N ILE A 57 -4.51 7.24 -5.67
CA ILE A 57 -3.20 6.66 -5.37
C ILE A 57 -2.27 6.85 -6.57
N VAL A 58 -2.71 6.49 -7.78
CA VAL A 58 -1.92 6.65 -9.00
C VAL A 58 -1.56 8.12 -9.23
N ASP A 59 -2.53 9.03 -9.16
CA ASP A 59 -2.31 10.47 -9.34
C ASP A 59 -1.24 10.99 -8.35
N LYS A 60 -1.28 10.53 -7.09
CA LYS A 60 -0.31 10.94 -6.06
C LYS A 60 1.07 10.35 -6.23
N ILE A 61 1.17 9.06 -6.58
CA ILE A 61 2.45 8.42 -6.87
C ILE A 61 3.09 9.05 -8.12
N SER A 62 2.31 9.34 -9.16
CA SER A 62 2.80 10.03 -10.35
C SER A 62 3.31 11.44 -10.04
N GLU A 63 2.60 12.19 -9.20
CA GLU A 63 3.00 13.54 -8.77
C GLU A 63 4.27 13.54 -7.91
N GLU A 64 4.32 12.74 -6.84
CA GLU A 64 5.42 12.74 -5.86
C GLU A 64 6.75 12.24 -6.49
N TYR A 65 6.66 11.30 -7.43
CA TYR A 65 7.83 10.67 -8.04
C TYR A 65 8.14 11.15 -9.46
N ASP A 66 7.43 12.18 -9.97
CA ASP A 66 7.60 12.77 -11.31
C ASP A 66 7.60 11.71 -12.44
N ILE A 67 6.59 10.81 -12.40
CA ILE A 67 6.40 9.76 -13.40
C ILE A 67 5.05 9.90 -14.10
N THR A 68 4.89 9.24 -15.25
CA THR A 68 3.62 9.26 -15.98
C THR A 68 2.51 8.53 -15.21
N GLU A 69 1.24 8.86 -15.52
CA GLU A 69 0.07 8.17 -14.95
C GLU A 69 0.12 6.66 -15.25
N ASP A 70 0.53 6.27 -16.45
CA ASP A 70 0.69 4.86 -16.85
C ASP A 70 1.73 4.13 -16.00
N MET A 71 2.91 4.75 -15.77
CA MET A 71 3.93 4.17 -14.91
C MET A 71 3.47 4.11 -13.44
N GLY A 72 2.74 5.12 -12.96
CA GLY A 72 2.15 5.12 -11.62
C GLY A 72 1.12 4.00 -11.45
N LYS A 73 0.31 3.77 -12.49
CA LYS A 73 -0.65 2.67 -12.54
C LYS A 73 0.04 1.31 -12.49
N GLU A 74 1.04 1.08 -13.33
CA GLU A 74 1.81 -0.17 -13.35
C GLU A 74 2.51 -0.41 -12.01
N THR A 75 3.23 0.58 -11.50
CA THR A 75 3.92 0.53 -10.19
C THR A 75 2.96 0.15 -9.06
N THR A 76 1.78 0.79 -9.02
CA THR A 76 0.78 0.52 -7.97
C THR A 76 0.21 -0.90 -8.11
N LYS A 77 -0.08 -1.36 -9.33
CA LYS A 77 -0.60 -2.71 -9.57
C LYS A 77 0.43 -3.77 -9.19
N GLU A 78 1.65 -3.67 -9.71
CA GLU A 78 2.73 -4.64 -9.44
C GLU A 78 2.99 -4.77 -7.95
N PHE A 79 3.11 -3.63 -7.24
CA PHE A 79 3.30 -3.63 -5.80
C PHE A 79 2.18 -4.37 -5.06
N LEU A 80 0.91 -4.13 -5.42
CA LEU A 80 -0.22 -4.77 -4.77
C LEU A 80 -0.33 -6.26 -5.11
N LEU A 81 0.02 -6.67 -6.32
CA LEU A 81 0.03 -8.09 -6.70
C LEU A 81 1.08 -8.89 -5.91
N ASP A 82 2.22 -8.26 -5.60
CA ASP A 82 3.29 -8.87 -4.82
C ASP A 82 3.14 -8.67 -3.31
N PHE A 83 2.15 -7.90 -2.85
CA PHE A 83 1.98 -7.58 -1.44
C PHE A 83 1.54 -8.83 -0.63
N PRO A 84 2.36 -9.32 0.32
CA PRO A 84 2.16 -10.63 0.95
C PRO A 84 0.88 -10.70 1.80
N LEU A 85 0.36 -9.55 2.27
CA LEU A 85 -0.80 -9.47 3.16
C LEU A 85 -2.07 -8.96 2.46
N LEU A 86 -2.13 -9.09 1.14
CA LEU A 86 -3.29 -8.65 0.35
C LEU A 86 -4.61 -9.24 0.87
N SER A 87 -4.59 -10.51 1.28
CA SER A 87 -5.76 -11.21 1.83
C SER A 87 -6.26 -10.67 3.17
N ILE A 88 -5.41 -9.97 3.93
CA ILE A 88 -5.75 -9.34 5.22
C ILE A 88 -6.47 -8.02 4.99
N ILE A 89 -6.07 -7.26 3.96
CA ILE A 89 -6.60 -5.93 3.63
C ILE A 89 -7.64 -5.94 2.50
N SER A 90 -8.11 -7.12 2.09
CA SER A 90 -8.98 -7.29 0.91
C SER A 90 -10.26 -6.44 0.97
N SER A 91 -10.85 -6.27 2.16
CA SER A 91 -12.04 -5.43 2.32
C SER A 91 -11.77 -3.97 2.00
N ASN A 92 -10.64 -3.43 2.45
CA ASN A 92 -10.22 -2.05 2.15
C ASN A 92 -10.05 -1.82 0.65
N LEU A 93 -9.51 -2.83 -0.06
CA LEU A 93 -9.32 -2.78 -1.52
C LEU A 93 -10.64 -2.82 -2.28
N ILE A 94 -11.62 -3.59 -1.80
CA ILE A 94 -12.96 -3.66 -2.38
C ILE A 94 -13.69 -2.33 -2.18
N GLU A 95 -13.67 -1.80 -0.96
CA GLU A 95 -14.33 -0.54 -0.60
C GLU A 95 -13.73 0.66 -1.35
N SER A 96 -12.44 0.59 -1.70
CA SER A 96 -11.73 1.65 -2.42
C SER A 96 -11.68 1.45 -3.94
N ASP A 97 -12.47 0.52 -4.50
CA ASP A 97 -12.48 0.15 -5.93
C ASP A 97 -11.11 -0.29 -6.50
N ILE A 98 -10.13 -0.60 -5.65
CA ILE A 98 -8.77 -1.03 -6.06
C ILE A 98 -8.77 -2.47 -6.53
N TYR A 99 -9.58 -3.34 -5.89
CA TYR A 99 -9.60 -4.77 -6.22
C TYR A 99 -9.97 -5.04 -7.68
N LYS A 100 -10.85 -4.21 -8.26
CA LYS A 100 -11.25 -4.28 -9.67
C LYS A 100 -10.08 -3.99 -10.61
N GLU A 101 -9.21 -3.05 -10.25
CA GLU A 101 -8.08 -2.64 -11.08
C GLU A 101 -6.95 -3.68 -11.08
N ILE A 102 -6.71 -4.36 -9.96
CA ILE A 102 -5.65 -5.39 -9.86
C ILE A 102 -6.10 -6.77 -10.37
N SER A 103 -7.41 -7.01 -10.47
CA SER A 103 -7.98 -8.27 -10.99
C SER A 103 -8.31 -8.22 -12.49
N ALA A 104 -8.12 -7.06 -13.14
CA ALA A 104 -8.40 -6.80 -14.55
C ALA A 104 -7.10 -6.65 -15.35
#